data_AF-A0A1Q4DGF1-F1
#
_entry.id   AF-A0A1Q4DGF1-F1
#
_cell.length_a   1.000
_cell.length_b   1.000
_cell.length_c   1.000
_cell.angle_alpha   90.00
_cell.angle_beta   90.00
_cell.angle_gamma   90.00
#
_symmetry.space_group_name_H-M   'P 1'
#
loop_
_entity.id
_entity.type
_entity.pdbx_description
1 polymer ?
#
loop_
_entity_poly.entity_id
_entity_poly.type
_entity_poly.pdbx_seq_one_letter_code
_entity_poly.pdbx_strand_id
1 'polypeptide(L)'
;MITSILNRFWPNWRIETAMLTRDGRKHLYRIIQAVRLREFLEWDDIYRTAFDGPFERGIDFESNFRSGRISRKRAVLLYKWIAKNYPRDAVEFEYGMHSYLYSSAAFRSEDLDRFVDGRSGTRGRQTDSDHVRPPSSPSNE
;
A
#
# COMPACT_ATOMS: atom_id res chain seq x y z
N MET A 1 17.75 10.86 -21.25
CA MET A 1 18.57 10.11 -20.29
C MET A 1 18.43 10.73 -18.89
N ILE A 2 17.38 10.39 -18.14
CA ILE A 2 17.14 10.87 -16.74
C ILE A 2 17.10 9.67 -15.77
N THR A 3 17.52 8.49 -16.21
CA THR A 3 17.48 7.25 -15.41
C THR A 3 18.63 7.10 -14.40
N SER A 4 19.57 8.04 -14.33
CA SER A 4 20.86 7.80 -13.66
C SER A 4 21.03 8.42 -12.27
N ILE A 5 20.25 9.44 -11.87
CA ILE A 5 20.49 10.12 -10.58
C ILE A 5 19.70 9.44 -9.45
N LEU A 6 18.46 9.03 -9.68
CA LEU A 6 17.63 8.39 -8.64
C LEU A 6 18.11 6.97 -8.31
N ASN A 7 18.59 6.21 -9.31
CA ASN A 7 19.09 4.85 -9.12
C ASN A 7 20.39 4.78 -8.27
N ARG A 8 21.10 5.91 -8.15
CA ARG A 8 22.33 6.02 -7.35
C ARG A 8 22.07 6.23 -5.86
N PHE A 9 20.94 6.84 -5.52
CA PHE A 9 20.59 7.17 -4.14
C PHE A 9 19.52 6.23 -3.55
N TRP A 10 18.70 5.59 -4.39
CA TRP A 10 17.63 4.72 -3.95
C TRP A 10 17.59 3.42 -4.78
N PRO A 11 18.12 2.31 -4.25
CA PRO A 11 18.10 1.04 -4.98
C PRO A 11 16.66 0.53 -5.14
N ASN A 12 16.33 0.05 -6.35
CA ASN A 12 14.98 -0.38 -6.78
C ASN A 12 14.25 -1.30 -5.78
N TRP A 13 14.98 -2.13 -5.02
CA TRP A 13 14.38 -3.03 -4.03
C TRP A 13 13.63 -2.29 -2.91
N ARG A 14 14.04 -1.06 -2.53
CA ARG A 14 13.38 -0.30 -1.45
C ARG A 14 11.97 0.17 -1.82
N ILE A 15 11.79 0.57 -3.07
CA ILE A 15 10.48 0.97 -3.61
C ILE A 15 9.57 -0.25 -3.71
N GLU A 16 10.10 -1.38 -4.20
CA GLU A 16 9.35 -2.63 -4.24
C GLU A 16 8.90 -3.05 -2.84
N THR A 17 9.76 -2.94 -1.84
CA THR A 17 9.45 -3.16 -0.42
C THR A 17 8.37 -2.20 0.11
N ALA A 18 8.46 -0.90 -0.20
CA ALA A 18 7.43 0.07 0.16
C ALA A 18 6.06 -0.29 -0.42
N MET A 19 6.03 -0.80 -1.65
CA MET A 19 4.80 -1.27 -2.31
C MET A 19 4.28 -2.59 -1.77
N LEU A 20 5.06 -3.34 -0.97
CA LEU A 20 4.58 -4.54 -0.27
C LEU A 20 3.57 -4.18 0.82
N THR A 21 3.74 -3.03 1.48
CA THR A 21 2.88 -2.64 2.60
C THR A 21 1.60 -1.96 2.15
N ARG A 22 0.54 -2.11 2.94
CA ARG A 22 -0.75 -1.46 2.66
C ARG A 22 -0.62 0.06 2.76
N ASP A 23 0.14 0.55 3.72
CA ASP A 23 0.29 1.98 3.97
C ASP A 23 1.18 2.67 2.94
N GLY A 24 2.21 1.99 2.40
CA GLY A 24 2.96 2.52 1.25
C GLY A 24 2.08 2.73 0.03
N ARG A 25 1.14 1.82 -0.24
CA ARG A 25 0.16 2.00 -1.32
C ARG A 25 -0.85 3.11 -1.03
N LYS A 26 -1.27 3.32 0.22
CA LYS A 26 -2.10 4.48 0.60
C LYS A 26 -1.35 5.79 0.45
N HIS A 27 -0.07 5.81 0.81
CA HIS A 27 0.77 7.00 0.67
C HIS A 27 0.95 7.35 -0.81
N LEU A 28 1.18 6.35 -1.66
CA LEU A 28 1.21 6.54 -3.12
C LEU A 28 -0.11 7.14 -3.64
N TYR A 29 -1.26 6.67 -3.17
CA TYR A 29 -2.55 7.27 -3.53
C TYR A 29 -2.61 8.76 -3.19
N ARG A 30 -2.12 9.18 -2.01
CA ARG A 30 -2.13 10.60 -1.60
C ARG A 30 -1.27 11.47 -2.51
N ILE A 31 -0.08 10.99 -2.86
CA ILE A 31 0.82 11.70 -3.80
C ILE A 31 0.16 11.81 -5.18
N ILE A 32 -0.37 10.71 -5.72
CA ILE A 32 -1.04 10.75 -7.03
C ILE A 32 -2.29 11.65 -6.99
N GLN A 33 -3.06 11.62 -5.90
CA GLN A 33 -4.20 12.53 -5.73
C GLN A 33 -3.76 14.00 -5.71
N ALA A 34 -2.65 14.33 -5.06
CA ALA A 34 -2.12 15.69 -5.03
C ALA A 34 -1.68 16.15 -6.43
N VAL A 35 -0.94 15.31 -7.15
CA VAL A 35 -0.56 15.56 -8.56
C VAL A 35 -1.79 15.72 -9.43
N ARG A 36 -2.77 14.82 -9.31
CA ARG A 36 -4.02 14.85 -10.07
C ARG A 36 -4.73 16.20 -9.92
N LEU A 37 -4.88 16.67 -8.68
CA LEU A 37 -5.56 17.94 -8.38
C LEU A 37 -4.76 19.15 -8.88
N ARG A 38 -3.43 19.10 -8.77
CA ARG A 38 -2.54 20.19 -9.20
C ARG A 38 -2.49 20.34 -10.72
N GLU A 39 -2.46 19.22 -11.43
CA GLU A 39 -2.29 19.17 -12.89
C GLU A 39 -3.63 19.03 -13.64
N PHE A 40 -4.76 19.06 -12.92
CA PHE A 40 -6.11 18.88 -13.47
C PHE A 40 -6.27 17.61 -14.32
N LEU A 41 -5.64 16.51 -13.88
CA LEU A 41 -5.69 15.24 -14.59
C LEU A 41 -6.96 14.45 -14.24
N GLU A 42 -7.45 13.68 -15.21
CA GLU A 42 -8.44 12.65 -14.93
C GLU A 42 -7.78 11.33 -14.57
N TRP A 43 -8.47 10.57 -13.71
CA TRP A 43 -7.97 9.26 -13.26
C TRP A 43 -7.74 8.29 -14.43
N ASP A 44 -8.61 8.34 -15.45
CA ASP A 44 -8.47 7.53 -16.67
C ASP A 44 -7.15 7.79 -17.39
N ASP A 45 -6.78 9.07 -17.55
CA ASP A 45 -5.57 9.45 -18.26
C ASP A 45 -4.33 8.98 -17.49
N ILE A 46 -4.35 9.12 -16.17
CA ILE A 46 -3.29 8.59 -15.30
C ILE A 46 -3.15 7.08 -15.49
N TYR A 47 -4.25 6.33 -15.44
CA TYR A 47 -4.19 4.87 -15.56
C TYR A 47 -3.77 4.39 -16.94
N ARG A 48 -4.31 4.99 -18.00
CA ARG A 48 -3.94 4.68 -19.37
C ARG A 48 -2.45 4.91 -19.61
N THR A 49 -1.91 6.02 -19.11
CA THR A 49 -0.48 6.35 -19.28
C THR A 49 0.43 5.57 -18.34
N ALA A 50 -0.03 5.19 -17.14
CA ALA A 50 0.75 4.42 -16.19
C ALA A 50 0.81 2.92 -16.52
N PHE A 51 -0.23 2.36 -17.14
CA PHE A 51 -0.34 0.93 -17.45
C PHE A 51 -0.01 0.58 -18.90
N ASP A 52 0.29 1.58 -19.73
CA ASP A 52 0.71 1.42 -21.13
C ASP A 52 -0.28 0.59 -21.97
N GLY A 53 -1.58 0.87 -21.80
CA GLY A 53 -2.63 0.13 -22.51
C GLY A 53 -4.05 0.49 -22.08
N PRO A 54 -5.06 -0.08 -22.76
CA PRO A 54 -6.46 0.07 -22.36
C PRO A 54 -6.65 -0.54 -20.97
N PHE A 55 -6.92 0.33 -20.00
CA PHE A 55 -7.21 -0.08 -18.63
C PHE A 55 -8.71 -0.04 -18.41
N GLU A 56 -9.32 -1.22 -18.36
CA GLU A 56 -10.69 -1.34 -17.86
C GLU A 56 -10.67 -1.13 -16.34
N ARG A 57 -11.18 0.02 -15.91
CA ARG A 57 -11.45 0.27 -14.50
C ARG A 57 -12.49 -0.72 -14.02
N GLY A 58 -12.04 -1.70 -13.24
CA GLY A 58 -12.94 -2.51 -12.42
C GLY A 58 -13.68 -1.63 -11.42
N ILE A 59 -14.86 -2.09 -11.01
CA ILE A 59 -15.67 -1.42 -9.98
C ILE A 59 -14.82 -1.22 -8.72
N ASP A 60 -14.90 -0.03 -8.13
CA ASP A 60 -14.19 0.37 -6.90
C ASP A 60 -12.66 0.42 -6.96
N PHE A 61 -12.04 0.53 -8.14
CA PHE A 61 -10.58 0.59 -8.22
C PHE A 61 -9.99 1.74 -7.38
N GLU A 62 -10.56 2.94 -7.45
CA GLU A 62 -10.11 4.11 -6.70
C GLU A 62 -10.33 3.95 -5.18
N SER A 63 -11.44 3.32 -4.77
CA SER A 63 -11.71 3.02 -3.36
C SER A 63 -10.71 1.99 -2.81
N ASN A 64 -10.41 0.97 -3.61
CA ASN A 64 -9.37 0.00 -3.32
C ASN A 64 -7.99 0.66 -3.28
N PHE A 65 -7.70 1.60 -4.16
CA PHE A 65 -6.42 2.31 -4.15
C PHE A 65 -6.28 3.21 -2.92
N ARG A 66 -7.29 4.03 -2.64
CA ARG A 66 -7.37 4.88 -1.45
C ARG A 66 -7.15 4.10 -0.15
N SER A 67 -7.65 2.87 -0.09
CA SER A 67 -7.50 2.00 1.07
C SER A 67 -6.23 1.12 1.05
N GLY A 68 -5.37 1.23 0.03
CA GLY A 68 -4.13 0.47 -0.13
C GLY A 68 -4.32 -0.98 -0.55
N ARG A 69 -5.50 -1.36 -1.05
CA ARG A 69 -5.88 -2.71 -1.46
C ARG A 69 -5.56 -3.04 -2.93
N ILE A 70 -5.00 -2.11 -3.70
CA ILE A 70 -4.55 -2.43 -5.06
C ILE A 70 -3.40 -3.44 -5.06
N SER A 71 -3.30 -4.21 -6.14
CA SER A 71 -2.19 -5.15 -6.33
C SER A 71 -0.84 -4.43 -6.32
N ARG A 72 0.19 -5.11 -5.81
CA ARG A 72 1.58 -4.62 -5.78
C ARG A 72 2.07 -4.25 -7.18
N LYS A 73 1.79 -5.10 -8.18
CA LYS A 73 2.18 -4.88 -9.58
C LYS A 73 1.64 -3.55 -10.11
N ARG A 74 0.35 -3.24 -9.87
CA ARG A 74 -0.25 -1.96 -10.28
C ARG A 74 0.34 -0.78 -9.52
N ALA A 75 0.59 -0.92 -8.21
CA ALA A 75 1.22 0.13 -7.43
C ALA A 75 2.63 0.48 -7.94
N VAL A 76 3.42 -0.52 -8.32
CA VAL A 76 4.76 -0.32 -8.92
C VAL A 76 4.67 0.43 -10.26
N LEU A 77 3.70 0.10 -11.11
CA LEU A 77 3.50 0.82 -12.38
C LEU A 77 3.12 2.28 -12.16
N LEU A 78 2.20 2.54 -11.23
CA LEU A 78 1.82 3.90 -10.84
C LEU A 78 3.00 4.69 -10.26
N TYR A 79 3.84 4.04 -9.45
CA TYR A 79 5.07 4.66 -8.95
C TYR A 79 6.04 4.98 -10.09
N LYS A 80 6.30 4.05 -11.02
CA LYS A 80 7.16 4.29 -12.18
C LYS A 80 6.66 5.48 -13.02
N TRP A 81 5.35 5.60 -13.16
CA TRP A 81 4.73 6.75 -13.82
C TRP A 81 4.97 8.06 -13.07
N ILE A 82 4.80 8.09 -11.75
CA ILE A 82 5.15 9.27 -10.92
C ILE A 82 6.64 9.60 -11.05
N ALA A 83 7.53 8.62 -10.89
CA ALA A 83 8.98 8.85 -10.95
C ALA A 83 9.44 9.38 -12.31
N LYS A 84 8.76 8.98 -13.40
CA LYS A 84 9.05 9.45 -14.76
C LYS A 84 8.56 10.87 -15.02
N ASN A 85 7.33 11.19 -14.64
CA ASN A 85 6.66 12.44 -15.04
C ASN A 85 6.76 13.54 -13.96
N TYR A 86 6.85 13.13 -12.69
CA TYR A 86 6.79 13.98 -11.51
C TYR A 86 7.91 13.59 -10.52
N PRO A 87 9.19 13.75 -10.90
CA PRO A 87 10.32 13.27 -10.11
C PRO A 87 10.38 13.89 -8.71
N ARG A 88 9.92 15.14 -8.55
CA ARG A 88 9.85 15.79 -7.23
C ARG A 88 8.87 15.10 -6.29
N ASP A 89 7.68 14.75 -6.78
CA ASP A 89 6.65 14.06 -6.01
C ASP A 89 7.06 12.60 -5.70
N ALA A 90 7.85 11.96 -6.58
CA ALA A 90 8.50 10.67 -6.29
C ALA A 90 9.48 10.76 -5.10
N VAL A 91 10.31 11.80 -5.06
CA VAL A 91 11.22 12.01 -3.92
C VAL A 91 10.45 12.26 -2.63
N GLU A 92 9.35 13.02 -2.69
CA GLU A 92 8.46 13.23 -1.53
C GLU A 92 7.86 11.91 -1.03
N PHE A 93 7.42 11.04 -1.96
CA PHE A 93 6.96 9.70 -1.62
C PHE A 93 8.06 8.87 -0.91
N GLU A 94 9.28 8.86 -1.47
CA GLU A 94 10.42 8.12 -0.90
C GLU A 94 10.79 8.64 0.49
N TYR A 95 10.79 9.95 0.70
CA TYR A 95 11.06 10.57 1.99
C TYR A 95 9.98 10.23 3.03
N GLY A 96 8.70 10.31 2.64
CA GLY A 96 7.58 9.88 3.46
C GLY A 96 7.73 8.41 3.88
N MET A 97 8.06 7.53 2.94
CA MET A 97 8.28 6.11 3.23
C MET A 97 9.51 5.84 4.09
N HIS A 98 10.59 6.61 3.95
CA HIS A 98 11.76 6.51 4.81
C HIS A 98 11.37 6.79 6.27
N SER A 99 10.61 7.86 6.51
CA SER A 99 10.09 8.17 7.83
C SER A 99 9.20 7.05 8.38
N TYR A 100 8.32 6.47 7.56
CA TYR A 100 7.47 5.35 7.99
C TYR A 100 8.27 4.08 8.31
N LEU A 101 9.16 3.65 7.41
CA LEU A 101 9.93 2.41 7.60
C LEU A 101 10.93 2.52 8.75
N TYR A 102 11.54 3.69 8.96
CA TYR A 102 12.46 3.93 10.08
C TYR A 102 11.74 4.22 11.40
N SER A 103 10.59 4.88 11.39
CA SER A 103 9.74 4.99 12.58
C SER A 103 9.19 3.62 13.00
N SER A 104 8.86 2.76 12.04
CA SER A 104 8.55 1.35 12.29
C SER A 104 9.76 0.45 12.51
N ALA A 105 11.00 0.93 12.36
CA ALA A 105 12.20 0.16 12.72
C ALA A 105 12.50 0.22 14.24
N ALA A 106 11.71 0.98 15.00
CA ALA A 106 11.49 0.71 16.43
C ALA A 106 10.66 -0.58 16.66
N PHE A 107 10.06 -1.13 15.60
CA PHE A 107 9.49 -2.48 15.54
C PHE A 107 10.59 -3.44 15.05
N ARG A 108 10.97 -4.36 15.93
CA ARG A 108 12.07 -5.33 15.88
C ARG A 108 12.47 -5.82 14.47
N SER A 109 13.78 -5.81 14.19
CA SER A 109 14.41 -6.38 12.98
C SER A 109 13.98 -7.82 12.68
N GLU A 110 13.59 -8.58 13.69
CA GLU A 110 13.10 -9.96 13.60
C GLU A 110 11.82 -10.12 12.76
N ASP A 111 10.99 -9.09 12.64
CA ASP A 111 9.76 -9.15 11.83
C ASP A 111 10.00 -8.80 10.36
N LEU A 112 11.03 -8.01 10.05
CA LEU A 112 11.41 -7.69 8.68
C LEU A 112 11.96 -8.94 7.97
N ASP A 113 12.79 -9.73 8.65
CA ASP A 113 13.33 -10.98 8.12
C ASP A 113 12.24 -12.04 7.89
N ARG A 114 11.27 -12.16 8.81
CA ARG A 114 10.10 -13.05 8.64
C ARG A 114 9.20 -12.64 7.47
N PHE A 115 9.08 -11.34 7.21
CA PHE A 115 8.27 -10.82 6.10
C PHE A 115 8.96 -10.99 4.74
N VAL A 116 10.29 -10.88 4.71
CA VAL A 116 11.11 -11.08 3.50
C VAL A 116 11.21 -12.56 3.13
N ASP A 117 11.25 -13.47 4.11
CA ASP A 117 11.36 -14.93 3.89
C ASP A 117 10.03 -15.64 3.53
N GLY A 118 8.91 -14.92 3.41
CA GLY A 118 7.65 -15.48 2.91
C GLY A 118 6.99 -16.55 3.81
N ARG A 119 7.48 -16.78 5.03
CA ARG A 119 6.80 -17.66 6.00
C ARG A 119 5.67 -16.91 6.69
N SER A 120 4.52 -16.86 6.02
CA SER A 120 3.25 -16.49 6.65
C SER A 120 2.89 -17.56 7.68
N GLY A 121 3.27 -17.34 8.94
CA GLY A 121 2.79 -18.13 10.06
C GLY A 121 1.31 -17.85 10.29
N THR A 122 0.44 -18.74 9.82
CA THR A 122 -0.93 -18.88 10.31
C THR A 122 -0.88 -19.40 11.75
N ARG A 123 -1.20 -18.55 12.74
CA ARG A 123 -1.58 -18.90 14.12
C ARG A 123 -2.15 -17.64 14.76
N GLY A 124 -3.35 -17.57 15.31
CA GLY A 124 -4.45 -18.50 15.46
C GLY A 124 -5.54 -17.67 16.15
N ARG A 125 -6.70 -17.51 15.50
CA ARG A 125 -7.84 -16.84 16.11
C ARG A 125 -8.63 -17.91 16.85
N GLN A 126 -8.41 -18.02 18.16
CA GLN A 126 -9.27 -18.81 19.04
C GLN A 126 -10.29 -17.83 19.63
N THR A 127 -11.48 -17.81 19.04
CA THR A 127 -12.66 -17.20 19.66
C THR A 127 -13.27 -18.25 20.58
N ASP A 128 -13.02 -18.12 21.88
CA ASP A 128 -13.82 -18.79 22.88
C ASP A 128 -15.25 -18.24 22.78
N SER A 129 -16.17 -19.10 22.37
CA SER A 129 -17.60 -18.85 22.40
C SER A 129 -18.24 -20.12 22.88
N ASP A 130 -18.23 -20.31 24.20
CA ASP A 130 -19.03 -21.32 24.84
C ASP A 130 -19.63 -20.82 26.16
N HIS A 131 -20.96 -20.96 26.21
CA HIS A 131 -21.78 -21.23 27.38
C HIS A 131 -22.00 -20.12 28.43
N VAL A 132 -23.10 -19.38 28.25
CA VAL A 132 -23.92 -18.92 29.39
C VAL A 132 -25.37 -19.34 29.15
N ARG A 133 -25.78 -20.40 29.85
CA ARG A 133 -27.16 -20.90 29.97
C ARG A 133 -27.97 -19.91 30.84
N PRO A 134 -29.19 -19.51 30.47
CA PRO A 134 -30.04 -18.75 31.40
C PRO A 134 -30.60 -19.69 32.49
N PRO A 135 -30.72 -19.23 33.75
CA PRO A 135 -31.31 -20.02 34.82
C PRO A 135 -32.83 -20.11 34.67
N SER A 136 -33.34 -21.33 34.84
CA SER A 136 -34.75 -21.68 34.90
C SER A 136 -35.44 -20.96 36.07
N SER A 137 -36.52 -20.23 35.82
CA SER A 137 -37.41 -19.76 36.88
C SER A 137 -38.28 -20.92 37.40
N PRO A 138 -38.45 -21.07 38.72
CA PRO A 138 -39.36 -22.06 39.28
C PRO A 138 -40.81 -21.58 39.15
N SER A 139 -41.66 -22.51 38.72
CA SER A 139 -43.10 -22.46 38.88
C SER A 139 -43.46 -22.30 40.35
N ASN A 140 -44.41 -21.43 40.67
CA ASN A 140 -45.21 -21.54 41.88
C ASN A 140 -46.69 -21.29 41.51
N GLU A 141 -47.50 -22.14 42.11
CA GLU A 141 -48.95 -22.31 42.03
C GLU A 141 -49.77 -21.06 42.40
#